data_AF-A0A2H6BQP3-F1
#
_entry.id   AF-A0A2H6BQP3-F1
#
_cell.length_a   1.000
_cell.length_b   1.000
_cell.length_c   1.000
_cell.angle_alpha   90.00
_cell.angle_beta   90.00
_cell.angle_gamma   90.00
#
_symmetry.space_group_name_H-M   'P 1'
#
loop_
_entity.id
_entity.type
_entity.pdbx_description
1 polymer ?
#
loop_
_entity_poly.entity_id
_entity_poly.type
_entity_poly.pdbx_seq_one_letter_code
_entity_poly.pdbx_strand_id
1 'polypeptide(L)'
;MNLGTLLEIIVALIFIYLASSLIISELQEQLAALLEFRARNLKKALEIFLGKNTVESLYNNDSLLSSFNQYTNPITGNSAGPSYVEPKVLAESLISLVNSQLSDNEKLLKADFLGKNLVGEKTGIFKKLASLSNFSKIDKLAINRLIEIGDSTKLKHDNPTLENFIDEIANTFTQIMERTSGVYKRNAKEVSFAFGFLAAALLNIDSFYVIEQLSKNSNLRQGIN
;
A
#
# COMPACT_ATOMS: atom_id res chain seq x y z
N MET A 1 6.64 -0.37 -56.04
CA MET A 1 7.37 0.04 -54.82
C MET A 1 8.71 -0.68 -54.82
N ASN A 2 9.82 0.02 -54.62
CA ASN A 2 11.13 -0.65 -54.56
C ASN A 2 11.39 -1.17 -53.13
N LEU A 3 12.38 -2.05 -52.97
CA LEU A 3 12.70 -2.67 -51.67
C LEU A 3 13.09 -1.64 -50.60
N GLY A 4 13.76 -0.55 -51.00
CA GLY A 4 14.15 0.53 -50.09
C GLY A 4 12.94 1.25 -49.48
N THR A 5 11.96 1.64 -50.30
CA THR A 5 10.71 2.26 -49.82
C THR A 5 9.89 1.30 -48.94
N LEU A 6 9.90 0.00 -49.25
CA LEU A 6 9.25 -1.00 -48.40
C LEU A 6 9.93 -1.06 -47.01
N LEU A 7 11.26 -1.06 -46.97
CA LEU A 7 12.02 -1.07 -45.72
C LEU A 7 11.78 0.20 -44.89
N GLU A 8 11.77 1.38 -45.52
CA GLU A 8 11.45 2.66 -44.86
C GLU A 8 10.07 2.64 -44.22
N ILE A 9 9.04 2.14 -44.92
CA ILE A 9 7.68 2.03 -44.38
C ILE A 9 7.63 1.06 -43.21
N ILE A 10 8.32 -0.08 -43.29
CA ILE A 10 8.39 -1.06 -42.20
C ILE A 10 9.05 -0.44 -40.97
N VAL A 11 10.18 0.24 -41.14
CA VAL A 11 10.89 0.91 -40.04
C VAL A 11 10.02 2.00 -39.42
N ALA A 12 9.36 2.83 -40.23
CA ALA A 12 8.46 3.87 -39.76
C ALA A 12 7.28 3.29 -38.95
N LEU A 13 6.67 2.20 -39.42
CA LEU A 13 5.61 1.50 -38.67
C LEU A 13 6.12 0.99 -37.33
N ILE A 14 7.29 0.35 -37.29
CA ILE A 14 7.90 -0.12 -36.04
C ILE A 14 8.07 1.05 -35.06
N PHE A 15 8.61 2.18 -35.51
CA PHE A 15 8.79 3.36 -34.67
C PHE A 15 7.46 3.93 -34.17
N ILE A 16 6.43 4.02 -35.03
CA ILE A 16 5.10 4.52 -34.64
C ILE A 16 4.49 3.63 -33.55
N TYR A 17 4.56 2.31 -33.70
CA TYR A 17 4.02 1.39 -32.69
C TYR A 17 4.82 1.40 -31.38
N LEU A 18 6.15 1.52 -31.45
CA LEU A 18 7.00 1.67 -30.26
C LEU A 18 6.69 2.96 -29.50
N ALA A 19 6.61 4.10 -30.20
CA ALA A 19 6.26 5.39 -29.60
C ALA A 19 4.86 5.35 -28.98
N SER A 20 3.88 4.78 -29.69
CA SER A 20 2.51 4.63 -29.20
C SER A 20 2.46 3.75 -27.95
N SER A 21 3.20 2.64 -27.92
CA SER A 21 3.28 1.76 -26.75
C SER A 21 3.89 2.47 -25.54
N LEU A 22 4.90 3.32 -25.74
CA LEU A 22 5.54 4.07 -24.67
C LEU A 22 4.55 5.07 -24.04
N ILE A 23 3.81 5.82 -24.87
CA ILE A 23 2.80 6.78 -24.44
C ILE A 23 1.68 6.08 -23.66
N ILE A 24 1.19 4.95 -24.16
CA ILE A 24 0.15 4.18 -23.49
C ILE A 24 0.63 3.68 -22.13
N SER A 25 1.86 3.17 -22.04
CA SER A 25 2.45 2.66 -20.79
C SER A 25 2.58 3.77 -19.74
N GLU A 26 3.03 4.96 -20.14
CA GLU A 26 3.19 6.11 -19.27
C GLU A 26 1.83 6.63 -18.74
N LEU A 27 0.84 6.75 -19.62
CA LEU A 27 -0.52 7.15 -19.23
C LEU A 27 -1.18 6.15 -18.28
N GLN A 28 -0.96 4.86 -18.53
CA GLN A 28 -1.47 3.78 -17.68
C GLN A 28 -0.89 3.87 -16.26
N GLU A 29 0.41 4.14 -16.14
CA GLU A 29 1.09 4.27 -14.85
C GLU A 29 0.60 5.50 -14.06
N GLN A 30 0.44 6.64 -14.74
CA GLN A 30 -0.07 7.86 -14.14
C GLN A 30 -1.52 7.72 -13.64
N LEU A 31 -2.38 7.02 -14.39
CA LEU A 31 -3.75 6.74 -13.96
C LEU A 31 -3.81 5.75 -12.79
N ALA A 32 -2.96 4.72 -12.80
CA ALA A 32 -2.87 3.78 -11.69
C ALA A 32 -2.40 4.46 -10.40
N ALA A 33 -1.52 5.46 -10.49
CA ALA A 33 -1.09 6.30 -9.38
C ALA A 33 -2.23 7.19 -8.85
N LEU A 34 -3.01 7.79 -9.75
CA LEU A 34 -4.09 8.73 -9.42
C LEU A 34 -5.32 8.05 -8.79
N LEU A 35 -5.56 6.77 -9.09
CA LEU A 35 -6.67 6.00 -8.52
C LEU A 35 -6.48 5.56 -7.05
N GLU A 36 -5.39 5.97 -6.39
CA GLU A 36 -5.10 5.75 -4.94
C GLU A 36 -5.22 4.29 -4.48
N PHE A 37 -5.19 3.31 -5.40
CA PHE A 37 -5.50 1.92 -5.09
C PHE A 37 -4.57 1.36 -4.02
N ARG A 38 -3.34 1.86 -3.95
CA ARG A 38 -2.35 1.46 -2.96
C ARG A 38 -2.73 1.90 -1.55
N ALA A 39 -3.05 3.18 -1.36
CA ALA A 39 -3.45 3.72 -0.06
C ALA A 39 -4.75 3.06 0.46
N ARG A 40 -5.73 2.85 -0.44
CA ARG A 40 -7.00 2.19 -0.11
C ARG A 40 -6.83 0.72 0.26
N ASN A 41 -5.98 -0.01 -0.47
CA ASN A 41 -5.71 -1.41 -0.16
C ASN A 41 -4.95 -1.55 1.16
N LEU A 42 -3.98 -0.67 1.43
CA LEU A 42 -3.29 -0.66 2.71
C LEU A 42 -4.25 -0.38 3.86
N LYS A 43 -5.07 0.68 3.74
CA LYS A 43 -6.09 1.01 4.73
C LYS A 43 -7.01 -0.18 4.99
N LYS A 44 -7.55 -0.80 3.94
CA LYS A 44 -8.45 -1.97 4.07
C LYS A 44 -7.75 -3.18 4.71
N ALA A 45 -6.49 -3.43 4.38
CA ALA A 45 -5.70 -4.51 4.99
C ALA A 45 -5.53 -4.28 6.50
N LEU A 46 -5.22 -3.04 6.89
CA LEU A 46 -5.12 -2.66 8.29
C LEU A 46 -6.47 -2.72 9.00
N GLU A 47 -7.57 -2.30 8.37
CA GLU A 47 -8.92 -2.37 8.95
C GLU A 47 -9.34 -3.81 9.22
N ILE A 48 -8.99 -4.74 8.33
CA ILE A 48 -9.24 -6.18 8.52
C ILE A 48 -8.42 -6.73 9.68
N PHE A 49 -7.19 -6.25 9.88
CA PHE A 49 -6.28 -6.80 10.88
C PHE A 49 -6.47 -6.18 12.28
N LEU A 50 -6.66 -4.87 12.35
CA LEU A 50 -6.74 -4.10 13.60
C LEU A 50 -8.18 -3.69 13.94
N GLY A 51 -9.07 -3.65 12.96
CA GLY A 51 -10.40 -3.06 13.11
C GLY A 51 -10.44 -1.61 12.61
N LYS A 52 -11.65 -1.18 12.24
CA LYS A 52 -11.87 0.10 11.56
C LYS A 52 -11.58 1.31 12.46
N ASN A 53 -12.04 1.28 13.71
CA ASN A 53 -11.91 2.42 14.63
C ASN A 53 -10.44 2.64 15.00
N THR A 54 -9.67 1.55 15.13
CA THR A 54 -8.23 1.59 15.40
C THR A 54 -7.49 2.26 14.24
N VAL A 55 -7.79 1.89 13.00
CA VAL A 55 -7.12 2.46 11.81
C VAL A 55 -7.51 3.91 11.59
N GLU A 56 -8.78 4.27 11.80
CA GLU A 56 -9.21 5.67 11.75
C GLU A 56 -8.49 6.51 12.81
N SER A 57 -8.33 5.99 14.03
CA SER A 57 -7.59 6.66 15.10
C SER A 57 -6.09 6.80 14.78
N LEU A 58 -5.50 5.81 14.11
CA LEU A 58 -4.12 5.90 13.62
C LEU A 58 -3.95 7.01 12.57
N TYR A 59 -4.92 7.18 11.67
CA TYR A 59 -4.80 8.11 10.54
C TYR A 59 -5.23 9.55 10.87
N ASN A 60 -6.19 9.73 11.78
CA ASN A 60 -6.87 11.01 12.01
C ASN A 60 -6.47 11.69 13.34
N ASN A 61 -5.17 11.89 13.61
CA ASN A 61 -4.62 12.85 14.60
C ASN A 61 -3.95 12.31 15.89
N ASP A 62 -3.99 11.01 16.23
CA ASP A 62 -3.36 10.51 17.47
C ASP A 62 -2.01 9.76 17.26
N SER A 63 -1.51 9.67 16.02
CA SER A 63 -0.29 8.89 15.72
C SER A 63 0.64 9.56 14.69
N LEU A 64 1.90 9.12 14.65
CA LEU A 64 2.93 9.60 13.71
C LEU A 64 2.51 9.42 12.24
N LEU A 65 1.61 8.47 11.96
CA LEU A 65 1.11 8.18 10.62
C LEU A 65 0.27 9.31 10.04
N SER A 66 -0.33 10.15 10.89
CA SER A 66 -1.13 11.29 10.42
C SER A 66 -0.29 12.30 9.60
N SER A 67 1.01 12.40 9.90
CA SER A 67 1.95 13.26 9.16
C SER A 67 2.30 12.75 7.75
N PHE A 68 2.09 11.46 7.48
CA PHE A 68 2.39 10.83 6.19
C PHE A 68 1.15 10.72 5.28
N ASN A 69 0.02 11.29 5.69
CA ASN A 69 -1.19 11.30 4.88
C ASN A 69 -0.97 12.13 3.60
N GLN A 70 -0.92 11.43 2.45
CA GLN A 70 -0.65 12.04 1.15
C GLN A 70 -1.83 12.82 0.58
N TYR A 71 -3.06 12.45 0.93
CA TYR A 71 -4.27 13.07 0.41
C TYR A 71 -5.40 13.06 1.45
N THR A 72 -5.98 14.23 1.70
CA THR A 72 -7.19 14.43 2.48
C THR A 72 -8.28 14.90 1.53
N ASN A 73 -9.43 14.22 1.53
CA ASN A 73 -10.53 14.66 0.68
C ASN A 73 -11.08 15.99 1.24
N PRO A 74 -11.01 17.10 0.48
CA PRO A 74 -11.41 18.43 0.98
C PRO A 74 -12.91 18.54 1.29
N ILE A 75 -13.74 17.63 0.77
CA ILE A 75 -15.20 17.63 0.97
C ILE A 75 -15.61 16.82 2.19
N THR A 76 -14.95 15.69 2.45
CA THR A 76 -15.32 14.78 3.56
C THR A 76 -14.37 14.84 4.76
N GLY A 77 -13.21 15.49 4.64
CA GLY A 77 -12.15 15.50 5.66
C GLY A 77 -11.40 14.16 5.83
N ASN A 78 -11.97 13.05 5.35
CA ASN A 78 -11.33 11.74 5.41
C ASN A 78 -10.05 11.65 4.57
N SER A 79 -8.96 11.17 5.20
CA SER A 79 -7.75 10.80 4.48
C SER A 79 -7.88 9.41 3.86
N ALA A 80 -7.41 9.27 2.62
CA ALA A 80 -7.16 7.97 2.01
C ALA A 80 -6.04 7.20 2.76
N GLY A 81 -5.24 7.91 3.56
CA GLY A 81 -4.08 7.40 4.24
C GLY A 81 -2.80 7.49 3.38
N PRO A 82 -1.65 7.13 3.96
CA PRO A 82 -0.40 6.99 3.21
C PRO A 82 -0.47 5.87 2.17
N SER A 83 0.21 6.05 1.03
CA SER A 83 0.36 4.99 0.02
C SER A 83 1.26 3.84 0.50
N TYR A 84 2.17 4.09 1.43
CA TYR A 84 3.01 3.07 2.05
C TYR A 84 3.35 3.48 3.47
N VAL A 85 3.46 2.50 4.36
CA VAL A 85 3.92 2.71 5.73
C VAL A 85 5.00 1.71 6.02
N GLU A 86 6.12 2.19 6.56
CA GLU A 86 7.16 1.30 7.06
C GLU A 86 6.61 0.47 8.25
N PRO A 87 6.77 -0.86 8.26
CA PRO A 87 6.22 -1.71 9.31
C PRO A 87 6.61 -1.29 10.73
N LYS A 88 7.86 -0.83 10.91
CA LYS A 88 8.37 -0.37 12.21
C LYS A 88 7.67 0.90 12.68
N VAL A 89 7.54 1.90 11.80
CA VAL A 89 6.80 3.14 12.09
C VAL A 89 5.34 2.86 12.43
N LEU A 90 4.70 1.90 11.74
CA LEU A 90 3.34 1.45 12.06
C LEU A 90 3.27 0.81 13.45
N ALA A 91 4.20 -0.07 13.80
CA ALA A 91 4.27 -0.71 15.11
C ALA A 91 4.44 0.33 16.23
N GLU A 92 5.38 1.27 16.08
CA GLU A 92 5.61 2.36 17.03
C GLU A 92 4.39 3.27 17.17
N SER A 93 3.72 3.59 16.05
CA SER A 93 2.50 4.40 16.03
C SER A 93 1.35 3.70 16.75
N LEU A 94 1.21 2.38 16.57
CA LEU A 94 0.22 1.58 17.27
C LEU A 94 0.50 1.52 18.77
N ILE A 95 1.76 1.34 19.17
CA ILE A 95 2.17 1.39 20.58
C ILE A 95 1.94 2.78 21.18
N SER A 96 2.19 3.85 20.43
CA SER A 96 1.89 5.23 20.85
C SER A 96 0.39 5.43 21.05
N LEU A 97 -0.45 4.94 20.13
CA LEU A 97 -1.90 4.99 20.24
C LEU A 97 -2.39 4.19 21.46
N VAL A 98 -1.86 3.00 21.69
CA VAL A 98 -2.17 2.20 22.88
C VAL A 98 -1.77 2.95 24.15
N ASN A 99 -0.57 3.53 24.20
CA ASN A 99 -0.09 4.32 25.33
C ASN A 99 -0.91 5.58 25.58
N SER A 100 -1.51 6.20 24.55
CA SER A 100 -2.35 7.39 24.72
C SER A 100 -3.69 7.08 25.39
N GLN A 101 -4.11 5.81 25.38
CA GLN A 101 -5.30 5.33 26.11
C GLN A 101 -4.98 4.87 27.54
N LEU A 102 -3.71 4.84 27.94
CA LEU A 102 -3.25 4.39 29.25
C LEU A 102 -2.78 5.59 30.10
N SER A 103 -2.96 5.51 31.42
CA SER A 103 -2.49 6.52 32.37
C SER A 103 -0.94 6.61 32.39
N ASP A 104 -0.35 7.74 32.80
CA ASP A 104 1.12 7.98 32.77
C ASP A 104 1.96 7.02 33.63
N ASN A 105 1.35 6.42 34.64
CA ASN A 105 1.90 5.35 35.49
C ASN A 105 1.71 3.94 34.88
N GLU A 106 0.90 3.83 33.83
CA GLU A 106 0.52 2.59 33.17
C GLU A 106 1.08 2.44 31.76
N LYS A 107 1.81 3.44 31.22
CA LYS A 107 2.51 3.32 29.93
C LYS A 107 3.34 2.04 29.85
N LEU A 108 3.39 1.46 28.65
CA LEU A 108 4.04 0.17 28.37
C LEU A 108 5.55 0.16 28.69
N LEU A 109 6.17 1.33 28.81
CA LEU A 109 7.58 1.56 29.15
C LEU A 109 7.96 1.27 30.62
N LYS A 110 7.00 1.17 31.55
CA LYS A 110 7.28 1.05 33.00
C LYS A 110 6.96 -0.32 33.61
N ALA A 111 6.51 -1.30 32.81
CA ALA A 111 6.17 -2.62 33.30
C ALA A 111 7.32 -3.61 33.04
N ASP A 112 7.54 -4.54 33.98
CA ASP A 112 8.26 -5.79 33.75
C ASP A 112 7.64 -6.47 32.51
N PHE A 113 8.30 -6.32 31.37
CA PHE A 113 7.66 -6.15 30.06
C PHE A 113 6.71 -7.31 29.72
N LEU A 114 7.10 -8.52 30.10
CA LEU A 114 6.35 -9.74 29.84
C LEU A 114 6.22 -10.65 31.06
N GLY A 115 6.92 -10.36 32.17
CA GLY A 115 6.95 -11.18 33.37
C GLY A 115 7.54 -12.58 33.13
N LYS A 116 8.27 -13.13 34.12
CA LYS A 116 8.90 -14.46 33.99
C LYS A 116 7.91 -15.64 33.92
N ASN A 117 6.61 -15.40 34.07
CA ASN A 117 5.60 -16.46 34.12
C ASN A 117 4.89 -16.63 32.77
N LEU A 118 4.98 -17.85 32.24
CA LEU A 118 4.31 -18.34 31.03
C LEU A 118 2.78 -18.49 31.19
N VAL A 119 2.24 -18.16 32.36
CA VAL A 119 0.81 -18.31 32.67
C VAL A 119 0.08 -17.02 32.32
N GLY A 120 -0.84 -17.14 31.36
CA GLY A 120 -1.64 -16.07 30.79
C GLY A 120 -2.27 -15.11 31.81
N GLU A 121 -2.46 -13.89 31.31
CA GLU A 121 -3.31 -12.81 31.86
C GLU A 121 -2.88 -12.09 33.15
N LYS A 122 -1.94 -12.58 33.97
CA LYS A 122 -1.79 -12.01 35.33
C LYS A 122 -0.75 -10.91 35.55
N THR A 123 0.13 -10.59 34.60
CA THR A 123 1.18 -9.56 34.81
C THR A 123 1.57 -8.80 33.53
N GLY A 124 2.15 -7.60 33.71
CA GLY A 124 2.80 -6.83 32.65
C GLY A 124 1.83 -6.20 31.64
N ILE A 125 2.22 -6.25 30.37
CA ILE A 125 1.52 -5.58 29.25
C ILE A 125 0.18 -6.22 28.93
N PHE A 126 0.03 -7.54 29.06
CA PHE A 126 -1.21 -8.25 28.74
C PHE A 126 -2.40 -7.82 29.59
N LYS A 127 -2.18 -7.60 30.90
CA LYS A 127 -3.23 -7.10 31.79
C LYS A 127 -3.70 -5.70 31.36
N LYS A 128 -2.76 -4.86 30.93
CA LYS A 128 -3.03 -3.49 30.46
C LYS A 128 -3.75 -3.52 29.11
N LEU A 129 -3.30 -4.34 28.16
CA LEU A 129 -3.99 -4.54 26.88
C LEU A 129 -5.41 -5.09 27.10
N ALA A 130 -5.60 -6.06 27.99
CA ALA A 130 -6.91 -6.60 28.31
C ALA A 130 -7.85 -5.54 28.92
N SER A 131 -7.34 -4.63 29.76
CA SER A 131 -8.14 -3.51 30.29
C SER A 131 -8.57 -2.50 29.22
N LEU A 132 -7.89 -2.48 28.06
CA LEU A 132 -8.24 -1.60 26.95
C LEU A 132 -9.45 -2.09 26.14
N SER A 133 -9.97 -3.29 26.40
CA SER A 133 -11.08 -3.90 25.64
C SER A 133 -12.40 -3.12 25.69
N ASN A 134 -12.51 -2.10 26.54
CA ASN A 134 -13.69 -1.24 26.72
C ASN A 134 -13.56 0.15 26.07
N PHE A 135 -12.42 0.50 25.45
CA PHE A 135 -12.22 1.84 24.87
C PHE A 135 -12.70 1.91 23.42
N SER A 136 -13.39 2.99 23.05
CA SER A 136 -14.02 3.15 21.73
C SER A 136 -13.03 3.34 20.58
N LYS A 137 -11.79 3.77 20.86
CA LYS A 137 -10.78 4.08 19.83
C LYS A 137 -9.96 2.88 19.36
N ILE A 138 -9.85 1.83 20.19
CA ILE A 138 -9.08 0.62 19.85
C ILE A 138 -10.05 -0.55 19.86
N ASP A 139 -10.19 -1.19 18.70
CA ASP A 139 -11.07 -2.33 18.55
C ASP A 139 -10.54 -3.53 19.35
N LYS A 140 -11.46 -4.33 19.90
CA LYS A 140 -11.13 -5.59 20.60
C LYS A 140 -10.28 -6.52 19.73
N LEU A 141 -10.44 -6.45 18.41
CA LEU A 141 -9.63 -7.20 17.45
C LEU A 141 -8.14 -6.82 17.54
N ALA A 142 -7.78 -5.53 17.48
CA ALA A 142 -6.41 -5.07 17.63
C ALA A 142 -5.80 -5.52 18.95
N ILE A 143 -6.56 -5.44 20.04
CA ILE A 143 -6.11 -5.84 21.39
C ILE A 143 -5.79 -7.33 21.43
N ASN A 144 -6.68 -8.17 20.91
CA ASN A 144 -6.46 -9.61 20.85
C ASN A 144 -5.22 -9.96 20.01
N ARG A 145 -5.00 -9.27 18.89
CA ARG A 145 -3.80 -9.46 18.06
C ARG A 145 -2.53 -9.04 18.78
N LEU A 146 -2.54 -7.92 19.49
CA LEU A 146 -1.39 -7.47 20.29
C LEU A 146 -1.06 -8.44 21.42
N ILE A 147 -2.08 -9.06 22.04
CA ILE A 147 -1.89 -10.14 23.02
C ILE A 147 -1.26 -11.37 22.36
N GLU A 148 -1.79 -11.83 21.23
CA GLU A 148 -1.25 -12.97 20.46
C GLU A 148 0.22 -12.74 20.04
N ILE A 149 0.55 -11.53 19.58
CA ILE A 149 1.92 -11.12 19.24
C ILE A 149 2.82 -11.04 20.49
N GLY A 150 2.28 -10.63 21.63
CA GLY A 150 3.03 -10.59 22.88
C GLY A 150 3.41 -11.99 23.35
N ASP A 151 2.48 -12.94 23.23
CA ASP A 151 2.73 -14.35 23.55
C ASP A 151 3.75 -14.98 22.60
N SER A 152 3.69 -14.68 21.29
CA SER A 152 4.70 -15.16 20.34
C SER A 152 6.09 -14.57 20.63
N THR A 153 6.17 -13.30 21.05
CA THR A 153 7.43 -12.65 21.43
C THR A 153 8.09 -13.34 22.63
N LYS A 154 7.29 -13.73 23.63
CA LYS A 154 7.76 -14.50 24.80
C LYS A 154 8.33 -15.86 24.42
N LEU A 155 7.69 -16.55 23.48
CA LEU A 155 8.15 -17.87 23.05
C LEU A 155 9.48 -17.80 22.28
N LYS A 156 9.77 -16.65 21.65
CA LYS A 156 10.98 -16.44 20.83
C LYS A 156 12.19 -15.95 21.60
N HIS A 157 12.02 -15.31 22.76
CA HIS A 157 13.13 -14.69 23.51
C HIS A 157 13.03 -15.02 25.00
N ASP A 158 14.17 -15.39 25.61
CA ASP A 158 14.24 -15.74 27.04
C ASP A 158 13.97 -14.54 27.98
N ASN A 159 14.39 -13.33 27.58
CA ASN A 159 14.17 -12.07 28.29
C ASN A 159 13.63 -11.01 27.32
N PRO A 160 12.36 -11.10 26.92
CA PRO A 160 11.82 -10.29 25.85
C PRO A 160 11.64 -8.83 26.28
N THR A 161 12.00 -7.90 25.40
CA THR A 161 11.95 -6.44 25.63
C THR A 161 10.87 -5.76 24.79
N LEU A 162 10.60 -4.48 25.08
CA LEU A 162 9.69 -3.65 24.26
C LEU A 162 10.13 -3.57 22.80
N GLU A 163 11.43 -3.50 22.56
CA GLU A 163 11.97 -3.51 21.21
C GLU A 163 11.64 -4.82 20.49
N ASN A 164 11.81 -5.97 21.15
CA ASN A 164 11.47 -7.27 20.54
C ASN A 164 9.98 -7.39 20.21
N PHE A 165 9.10 -6.79 21.02
CA PHE A 165 7.68 -6.77 20.73
C PHE A 165 7.33 -5.83 19.58
N ILE A 166 7.94 -4.64 19.52
CA ILE A 166 7.78 -3.72 18.39
C ILE A 166 8.24 -4.40 17.10
N ASP A 167 9.37 -5.09 17.14
CA ASP A 167 9.89 -5.84 15.99
C ASP A 167 8.95 -6.99 15.58
N GLU A 168 8.37 -7.71 16.53
CA GLU A 168 7.43 -8.79 16.21
C GLU A 168 6.11 -8.25 15.64
N ILE A 169 5.62 -7.10 16.13
CA ILE A 169 4.50 -6.38 15.53
C ILE A 169 4.85 -5.97 14.10
N ALA A 170 6.02 -5.38 13.89
CA ALA A 170 6.49 -4.94 12.56
C ALA A 170 6.63 -6.13 11.60
N ASN A 171 7.16 -7.26 12.05
CA ASN A 171 7.26 -8.50 11.27
C ASN A 171 5.87 -9.02 10.89
N THR A 172 4.92 -8.98 11.82
CA THR A 172 3.53 -9.40 11.56
C THR A 172 2.88 -8.53 10.49
N PHE A 173 3.04 -7.20 10.59
CA PHE A 173 2.56 -6.28 9.57
C PHE A 173 3.23 -6.47 8.22
N THR A 174 4.53 -6.73 8.19
CA THR A 174 5.28 -7.03 6.96
C THR A 174 4.66 -8.22 6.24
N GLN A 175 4.41 -9.32 6.95
CA GLN A 175 3.77 -10.51 6.37
C GLN A 175 2.34 -10.25 5.86
N ILE A 176 1.57 -9.41 6.56
CA ILE A 176 0.22 -9.04 6.13
C ILE A 176 0.28 -8.20 4.85
N MET A 177 1.20 -7.24 4.79
CA MET A 177 1.40 -6.41 3.61
C MET A 177 1.89 -7.23 2.41
N GLU A 178 2.81 -8.18 2.60
CA GLU A 178 3.23 -9.08 1.53
C GLU A 178 2.04 -9.86 0.95
N ARG A 179 1.18 -10.42 1.81
CA ARG A 179 0.00 -11.19 1.38
C ARG A 179 -1.08 -10.32 0.71
N THR A 180 -1.34 -9.13 1.25
CA THR A 180 -2.37 -8.22 0.71
C THR A 180 -1.90 -7.43 -0.52
N SER A 181 -0.59 -7.20 -0.66
CA SER A 181 0.00 -6.58 -1.86
C SER A 181 -0.20 -7.41 -3.13
N GLY A 182 -0.39 -8.73 -3.01
CA GLY A 182 -0.72 -9.60 -4.13
C GLY A 182 -2.05 -9.26 -4.79
N VAL A 183 -3.07 -8.91 -3.99
CA VAL A 183 -4.38 -8.47 -4.49
C VAL A 183 -4.26 -7.12 -5.21
N TYR A 184 -3.45 -6.20 -4.66
CA TYR A 184 -3.13 -4.94 -5.33
C TYR A 184 -2.45 -5.18 -6.68
N LYS A 185 -1.41 -6.03 -6.74
CA LYS A 185 -0.66 -6.31 -7.97
C LYS A 185 -1.56 -6.92 -9.05
N ARG A 186 -2.52 -7.77 -8.68
CA ARG A 186 -3.49 -8.35 -9.61
C ARG A 186 -4.48 -7.32 -10.14
N ASN A 187 -5.12 -6.55 -9.24
CA ASN A 187 -6.12 -5.56 -9.64
C ASN A 187 -5.48 -4.43 -10.47
N ALA A 188 -4.28 -3.98 -10.12
CA ALA A 188 -3.55 -2.96 -10.88
C ALA A 188 -3.22 -3.46 -12.30
N LYS A 189 -2.84 -4.74 -12.45
CA LYS A 189 -2.56 -5.34 -13.76
C LYS A 189 -3.82 -5.46 -14.62
N GLU A 190 -4.96 -5.80 -14.03
CA GLU A 190 -6.25 -5.89 -14.75
C GLU A 190 -6.74 -4.51 -15.22
N VAL A 191 -6.67 -3.50 -14.36
CA VAL A 191 -7.01 -2.11 -14.72
C VAL A 191 -6.07 -1.58 -15.81
N SER A 192 -4.77 -1.88 -15.67
CA SER A 192 -3.74 -1.54 -16.65
C SER A 192 -4.04 -2.14 -18.03
N PHE A 193 -4.38 -3.43 -18.07
CA PHE A 193 -4.73 -4.12 -19.30
C PHE A 193 -6.00 -3.54 -19.95
N ALA A 194 -7.06 -3.31 -19.15
CA ALA A 194 -8.29 -2.71 -19.65
C ALA A 194 -8.04 -1.31 -20.22
N PHE A 195 -7.21 -0.51 -19.55
CA PHE A 195 -6.83 0.81 -20.04
C PHE A 195 -6.03 0.74 -21.34
N GLY A 196 -5.00 -0.11 -21.42
CA GLY A 196 -4.22 -0.29 -22.65
C GLY A 196 -5.09 -0.74 -23.83
N PHE A 197 -6.04 -1.63 -23.58
CA PHE A 197 -7.01 -2.06 -24.59
C PHE A 197 -7.91 -0.91 -25.05
N LEU A 198 -8.46 -0.13 -24.10
CA LEU A 198 -9.33 0.99 -24.40
C LEU A 198 -8.58 2.12 -25.13
N ALA A 199 -7.34 2.40 -24.73
CA ALA A 199 -6.45 3.34 -25.41
C ALA A 199 -6.14 2.89 -26.84
N ALA A 200 -5.85 1.61 -27.07
CA ALA A 200 -5.64 1.08 -28.41
C ALA A 200 -6.89 1.19 -29.29
N ALA A 201 -8.08 0.90 -28.72
CA ALA A 201 -9.34 1.04 -29.43
C ALA A 201 -9.66 2.52 -29.78
N LEU A 202 -9.37 3.46 -28.88
CA LEU A 202 -9.57 4.89 -29.10
C LEU A 202 -8.59 5.49 -30.11
N LEU A 203 -7.30 5.11 -30.03
CA LEU A 203 -6.27 5.62 -30.92
C LEU A 203 -6.49 5.16 -32.36
N ASN A 204 -7.17 4.02 -32.57
CA ASN A 204 -7.59 3.51 -33.88
C ASN A 204 -6.51 3.69 -34.96
N ILE A 205 -5.27 3.32 -34.61
CA ILE A 205 -4.10 3.48 -35.48
C ILE A 205 -4.21 2.42 -36.57
N ASP A 206 -4.82 2.81 -37.69
CA ASP A 206 -5.01 1.95 -38.86
C ASP A 206 -3.70 1.81 -39.64
N SER A 207 -3.12 0.60 -39.61
CA SER A 207 -1.90 0.28 -40.35
C SER A 207 -2.05 0.54 -41.84
N PHE A 208 -3.21 0.25 -42.43
CA PHE A 208 -3.45 0.44 -43.86
C PHE A 208 -3.50 1.92 -44.21
N TYR A 209 -4.12 2.74 -43.37
CA TYR A 209 -4.12 4.20 -43.54
C TYR A 209 -2.70 4.79 -43.44
N VAL A 210 -1.91 4.34 -42.46
CA VAL A 210 -0.52 4.79 -42.29
C VAL A 210 0.35 4.35 -43.49
N ILE A 211 0.20 3.12 -43.96
CA ILE A 211 0.89 2.61 -45.16
C ILE A 211 0.48 3.40 -46.40
N GLU A 212 -0.82 3.68 -46.56
CA GLU A 212 -1.33 4.46 -47.69
C GLU A 212 -0.76 5.87 -47.71
N GLN A 213 -0.70 6.54 -46.55
CA GLN A 213 -0.13 7.88 -46.43
C GLN A 213 1.39 7.91 -46.66
N LEU A 214 2.12 6.96 -46.08
CA LEU A 214 3.58 6.87 -46.23
C LEU A 214 3.98 6.41 -47.64
N SER A 215 3.16 5.60 -48.31
CA SER A 215 3.42 5.17 -49.70
C SER A 215 3.19 6.30 -50.70
N LYS A 216 2.15 7.13 -50.50
CA LYS A 216 1.79 8.23 -51.41
C LYS A 216 2.64 9.49 -51.22
N ASN A 217 3.11 9.78 -50.00
CA ASN A 217 3.83 11.02 -49.70
C ASN A 217 5.31 10.80 -49.38
N SER A 218 6.21 11.14 -50.32
CA SER A 218 7.66 11.07 -50.12
C SER A 218 8.19 12.00 -49.02
N ASN A 219 7.54 13.15 -48.83
CA ASN A 219 7.94 14.14 -47.81
C ASN A 219 7.72 13.62 -46.38
N LEU A 220 6.67 12.80 -46.16
CA LEU A 220 6.43 12.18 -44.86
C LEU A 220 7.48 11.10 -44.53
N ARG A 221 8.00 10.41 -45.55
CA ARG A 221 9.10 9.43 -45.36
C ARG A 221 10.42 10.10 -44.99
N GLN A 222 10.71 11.26 -45.57
CA GLN A 222 11.94 12.00 -45.26
C GLN A 222 11.95 12.64 -43.87
N GLY A 223 10.79 12.96 -43.29
CA GLY A 223 10.70 13.52 -41.93
C GLY A 223 10.79 12.49 -40.79
N ILE A 224 10.77 11.18 -41.11
CA ILE A 224 10.87 10.08 -40.14
C ILE A 224 12.30 9.50 -40.10
N ASN A 225 13.16 9.82 -41.08
CA ASN A 225 14.58 9.46 -41.12
C ASN A 225 15.47 10.50 -40.43
#